data_AF-A0A4Y6I5H5-F1
#
_entry.id   AF-A0A4Y6I5H5-F1
#
_cell.length_a   1.000
_cell.length_b   1.000
_cell.length_c   1.000
_cell.angle_alpha   90.00
_cell.angle_beta   90.00
_cell.angle_gamma   90.00
#
_symmetry.space_group_name_H-M   'P 1'
#
loop_
_entity.id
_entity.type
_entity.pdbx_description
1 polymer ?
#
loop_
_entity_poly.entity_id
_entity_poly.type
_entity_poly.pdbx_seq_one_letter_code
_entity_poly.pdbx_strand_id
1 'polypeptide(L)'
;MLKMIIKQFNAIKLLFLRASYRWHYDSLVKKLNFTLQTFYDMDILQQKNLNEVVVKKHVLKAKNLNELIRKFNNNLKFQEVSERDKKMIFSFYYFFFYQTFVKYFNKANLEFEYNLIDLSIDDSNYSGRKEKRKIFEINLNNAKRQHYYRFLDHFQTKPDYNLILIKLLRKVL
;
A
#
# COMPACT_ATOMS: atom_id res chain seq x y z
N MET A 1 -23.20 -18.75 -11.74
CA MET A 1 -22.42 -17.53 -12.07
C MET A 1 -22.37 -16.49 -10.94
N LEU A 2 -23.47 -16.21 -10.21
CA LEU A 2 -23.49 -15.25 -9.08
C LEU A 2 -22.60 -15.61 -7.87
N LYS A 3 -22.32 -16.90 -7.61
CA LYS A 3 -21.52 -17.35 -6.46
C LYS A 3 -20.03 -16.99 -6.55
N MET A 4 -19.52 -16.67 -7.75
CA MET A 4 -18.11 -16.33 -7.97
C MET A 4 -17.83 -14.84 -7.71
N ILE A 5 -18.83 -13.99 -7.97
CA ILE A 5 -18.78 -12.53 -7.74
C ILE A 5 -18.71 -12.25 -6.24
N ILE A 6 -19.47 -12.98 -5.42
CA ILE A 6 -19.47 -12.81 -3.95
C ILE A 6 -18.12 -13.17 -3.29
N LYS A 7 -17.29 -14.01 -3.93
CA LYS A 7 -15.97 -14.41 -3.39
C LYS A 7 -14.91 -13.31 -3.54
N GLN A 8 -14.90 -12.57 -4.64
CA GLN A 8 -13.93 -11.47 -4.87
C GLN A 8 -14.25 -10.24 -4.02
N PHE A 9 -15.54 -9.99 -3.73
CA PHE A 9 -16.00 -8.88 -2.89
C PHE A 9 -15.56 -8.97 -1.41
N ASN A 10 -15.02 -10.13 -0.98
CA ASN A 10 -14.69 -10.38 0.42
C ASN A 10 -13.24 -10.07 0.80
N ALA A 11 -12.28 -10.08 -0.14
CA ALA A 11 -10.87 -10.15 0.25
C ALA A 11 -10.27 -8.78 0.68
N ILE A 12 -10.64 -7.65 0.07
CA ILE A 12 -10.24 -6.30 0.58
C ILE A 12 -11.02 -5.93 1.83
N LYS A 13 -12.28 -6.35 1.86
CA LYS A 13 -13.12 -6.33 3.05
C LYS A 13 -12.60 -7.31 4.13
N LEU A 14 -11.68 -8.21 3.84
CA LEU A 14 -10.98 -9.04 4.83
C LEU A 14 -9.68 -8.37 5.26
N LEU A 15 -8.97 -7.69 4.33
CA LEU A 15 -7.82 -6.84 4.65
C LEU A 15 -8.17 -5.68 5.61
N PHE A 16 -9.41 -5.18 5.54
CA PHE A 16 -9.89 -4.05 6.35
C PHE A 16 -11.09 -4.36 7.28
N LEU A 17 -11.81 -5.49 7.15
CA LEU A 17 -13.17 -5.61 7.74
C LEU A 17 -13.56 -6.97 8.39
N ARG A 18 -12.77 -8.05 8.40
CA ARG A 18 -13.15 -9.28 9.16
C ARG A 18 -12.01 -9.92 9.96
N ALA A 19 -12.07 -9.63 11.28
CA ALA A 19 -11.88 -10.59 12.38
C ALA A 19 -10.59 -10.58 13.23
N SER A 20 -9.71 -9.56 13.17
CA SER A 20 -8.65 -9.46 14.22
C SER A 20 -8.11 -8.08 14.64
N TYR A 21 -8.40 -6.95 13.97
CA TYR A 21 -7.53 -5.78 14.17
C TYR A 21 -8.13 -4.35 14.08
N ARG A 22 -8.99 -3.97 15.04
CA ARG A 22 -9.25 -2.53 15.30
C ARG A 22 -7.92 -1.77 15.52
N TRP A 23 -6.99 -2.40 16.24
CA TRP A 23 -5.66 -1.83 16.52
C TRP A 23 -4.75 -1.71 15.30
N HIS A 24 -4.81 -2.60 14.30
CA HIS A 24 -3.99 -2.43 13.09
C HIS A 24 -4.57 -1.38 12.15
N TYR A 25 -5.90 -1.22 12.11
CA TYR A 25 -6.52 -0.09 11.41
C TYR A 25 -6.10 1.24 12.04
N ASP A 26 -6.21 1.38 13.36
CA ASP A 26 -5.81 2.60 14.08
C ASP A 26 -4.30 2.86 13.92
N SER A 27 -3.48 1.81 13.98
CA SER A 27 -2.03 1.89 13.71
C SER A 27 -1.74 2.36 12.28
N LEU A 28 -2.44 1.80 11.28
CA LEU A 28 -2.31 2.18 9.88
C LEU A 28 -2.69 3.65 9.66
N VAL A 29 -3.82 4.11 10.21
CA VAL A 29 -4.24 5.51 10.11
C VAL A 29 -3.22 6.43 10.78
N LYS A 30 -2.69 6.08 11.97
CA LYS A 30 -1.62 6.84 12.63
C LYS A 30 -0.34 6.90 11.79
N LYS A 31 0.03 5.82 11.10
CA LYS A 31 1.19 5.81 10.19
C LYS A 31 0.93 6.65 8.93
N LEU A 32 -0.26 6.57 8.34
CA LEU A 32 -0.65 7.39 7.17
C LEU A 32 -0.67 8.88 7.50
N ASN A 33 -1.28 9.28 8.61
CA ASN A 33 -1.29 10.67 9.04
C ASN A 33 0.13 11.19 9.31
N PHE A 34 1.00 10.39 9.93
CA PHE A 34 2.40 10.76 10.11
C PHE A 34 3.13 11.01 8.78
N THR A 35 2.96 10.13 7.78
CA THR A 35 3.64 10.28 6.50
C THR A 35 3.07 11.45 5.68
N LEU A 36 1.75 11.67 5.72
CA LEU A 36 1.11 12.84 5.12
C LEU A 36 1.59 14.15 5.75
N GLN A 37 1.64 14.23 7.08
CA GLN A 37 2.17 15.38 7.80
C GLN A 37 3.63 15.62 7.41
N THR A 38 4.44 14.56 7.33
CA THR A 38 5.86 14.69 6.92
C THR A 38 5.98 15.29 5.52
N PHE A 39 5.19 14.82 4.55
CA PHE A 39 5.24 15.39 3.18
C PHE A 39 4.57 16.76 3.05
N TYR A 40 3.66 17.11 3.96
CA TYR A 40 3.14 18.46 4.10
C TYR A 40 4.22 19.41 4.62
N ASP A 41 4.96 19.00 5.66
CA ASP A 41 6.06 19.78 6.24
C ASP A 41 7.22 19.97 5.26
N MET A 42 7.36 19.07 4.29
CA MET A 42 8.29 19.19 3.16
C MET A 42 7.78 20.07 2.00
N ASP A 43 6.60 20.69 2.15
CA ASP A 43 5.94 21.48 1.12
C ASP A 43 5.64 20.70 -0.19
N ILE A 44 5.34 19.39 -0.06
CA ILE A 44 4.98 18.54 -1.20
C ILE A 44 3.46 18.34 -1.29
N LEU A 45 2.79 18.14 -0.16
CA LEU A 45 1.35 17.92 -0.07
C LEU A 45 0.64 19.13 0.54
N GLN A 46 -0.58 19.40 0.08
CA GLN A 46 -1.47 20.43 0.65
C GLN A 46 -2.22 19.94 1.90
N GLN A 47 -2.30 18.62 2.09
CA GLN A 47 -3.06 18.01 3.16
C GLN A 47 -2.14 17.36 4.20
N LYS A 48 -2.37 17.72 5.46
CA LYS A 48 -1.57 17.23 6.59
C LYS A 48 -2.07 15.92 7.20
N ASN A 49 -3.37 15.64 7.08
CA ASN A 49 -4.02 14.46 7.69
C ASN A 49 -5.16 13.94 6.82
N LEU A 50 -5.53 12.68 7.03
CA LEU A 50 -6.76 12.10 6.48
C LEU A 50 -7.96 12.60 7.29
N ASN A 51 -8.97 13.13 6.60
CA ASN A 51 -10.32 13.17 7.16
C ASN A 51 -10.84 11.72 7.22
N GLU A 52 -11.17 11.20 8.41
CA GLU A 52 -11.57 9.80 8.66
C GLU A 52 -12.70 9.30 7.72
N VAL A 53 -13.53 10.22 7.22
CA VAL A 53 -14.65 9.95 6.29
C VAL A 53 -14.17 9.47 4.91
N VAL A 54 -12.98 9.90 4.48
CA VAL A 54 -12.44 9.62 3.13
C VAL A 54 -11.90 8.19 3.04
N VAL A 55 -11.20 7.72 4.08
CA VAL A 55 -10.64 6.36 4.12
C VAL A 55 -11.75 5.30 4.03
N LYS A 56 -12.85 5.48 4.77
CA LYS A 56 -13.97 4.54 4.76
C LYS A 56 -14.60 4.41 3.36
N LYS A 57 -14.79 5.51 2.60
CA LYS A 57 -15.42 5.45 1.26
C LYS A 57 -14.51 4.83 0.19
N HIS A 58 -13.20 5.05 0.22
CA HIS A 58 -12.28 4.50 -0.80
C HIS A 58 -11.92 3.03 -0.56
N VAL A 59 -11.76 2.64 0.71
CA VAL A 59 -11.45 1.26 1.10
C VAL A 59 -12.60 0.30 0.72
N LEU A 60 -13.85 0.74 0.82
CA LEU A 60 -15.03 -0.10 0.57
C LEU A 60 -15.28 -0.46 -0.92
N LYS A 61 -14.60 0.19 -1.88
CA LYS A 61 -14.86 0.03 -3.31
C LYS A 61 -13.68 -0.46 -4.15
N ALA A 62 -12.51 -0.71 -3.57
CA ALA A 62 -11.39 -1.27 -4.33
C ALA A 62 -11.56 -2.78 -4.54
N LYS A 63 -11.12 -3.32 -5.68
CA LYS A 63 -11.13 -4.75 -6.02
C LYS A 63 -9.84 -5.47 -5.63
N ASN A 64 -8.70 -4.78 -5.72
CA ASN A 64 -7.38 -5.25 -5.28
C ASN A 64 -6.57 -4.10 -4.61
N LEU A 65 -5.48 -4.44 -3.93
CA LEU A 65 -4.57 -3.54 -3.22
C LEU A 65 -4.02 -2.47 -4.15
N ASN A 66 -3.68 -2.82 -5.39
CA ASN A 66 -3.18 -1.87 -6.39
C ASN A 66 -4.23 -0.81 -6.74
N GLU A 67 -5.49 -1.20 -6.87
CA GLU A 67 -6.59 -0.28 -7.07
C GLU A 67 -6.82 0.61 -5.84
N LEU A 68 -6.69 0.05 -4.63
CA LEU A 68 -6.77 0.82 -3.39
C LEU A 68 -5.68 1.89 -3.32
N ILE A 69 -4.42 1.50 -3.58
CA ILE A 69 -3.28 2.42 -3.58
C ILE A 69 -3.46 3.48 -4.66
N ARG A 70 -3.87 3.10 -5.87
CA ARG A 70 -4.14 4.04 -6.97
C ARG A 70 -5.24 5.03 -6.60
N LYS A 71 -6.36 4.55 -6.03
CA LYS A 71 -7.43 5.43 -5.55
C LYS A 71 -6.94 6.35 -4.45
N PHE A 72 -6.14 5.87 -3.51
CA PHE A 72 -5.54 6.70 -2.47
C PHE A 72 -4.67 7.80 -3.08
N ASN A 73 -3.73 7.45 -3.96
CA ASN A 73 -2.83 8.37 -4.64
C ASN A 73 -3.58 9.42 -5.46
N ASN A 74 -4.64 9.04 -6.16
CA ASN A 74 -5.46 9.97 -6.96
C ASN A 74 -6.22 11.01 -6.11
N ASN A 75 -6.37 10.78 -4.80
CA ASN A 75 -6.98 11.75 -3.88
C ASN A 75 -5.93 12.59 -3.15
N LEU A 76 -4.64 12.42 -3.46
CA LEU A 76 -3.60 13.28 -2.90
C LEU A 76 -3.66 14.67 -3.52
N LYS A 77 -3.73 15.70 -2.68
CA LYS A 77 -3.61 17.09 -3.08
C LYS A 77 -2.16 17.55 -2.92
N PHE A 78 -1.54 17.97 -4.00
CA PHE A 78 -0.14 18.38 -4.07
C PHE A 78 -0.03 19.89 -4.08
N GLN A 79 1.08 20.40 -3.56
CA GLN A 79 1.52 21.77 -3.82
C GLN A 79 1.92 21.92 -5.30
N GLU A 80 2.39 23.10 -5.70
CA GLU A 80 2.97 23.34 -7.02
C GLU A 80 4.36 22.67 -7.16
N VAL A 81 4.34 21.33 -7.19
CA VAL A 81 5.53 20.49 -7.32
C VAL A 81 5.60 19.80 -8.68
N SER A 82 6.79 19.35 -9.03
CA SER A 82 7.04 18.64 -10.29
C SER A 82 6.27 17.31 -10.37
N GLU A 83 6.00 16.85 -11.60
CA GLU A 83 5.46 15.49 -11.82
C GLU A 83 6.39 14.39 -11.26
N ARG A 84 7.70 14.68 -11.18
CA ARG A 84 8.67 13.76 -10.58
C ARG A 84 8.45 13.61 -9.07
N ASP A 85 8.13 14.71 -8.38
CA ASP A 85 7.75 14.68 -6.96
C ASP A 85 6.46 13.91 -6.72
N LYS A 86 5.46 14.11 -7.57
CA LYS A 86 4.20 13.34 -7.50
C LYS A 86 4.44 11.85 -7.65
N LYS A 87 5.23 11.44 -8.66
CA LYS A 87 5.61 10.04 -8.89
C LYS A 87 6.41 9.43 -7.74
N MET A 88 7.27 10.23 -7.10
CA MET A 88 8.01 9.83 -5.90
C MET A 88 7.05 9.54 -4.73
N ILE A 89 6.09 10.43 -4.45
CA ILE A 89 5.08 10.21 -3.41
C ILE A 89 4.20 9.00 -3.73
N PHE A 90 3.79 8.84 -4.98
CA PHE A 90 3.04 7.65 -5.39
C PHE A 90 3.83 6.37 -5.13
N SER A 91 5.12 6.35 -5.49
CA SER A 91 6.01 5.21 -5.26
C SER A 91 6.18 4.92 -3.76
N PHE A 92 6.30 5.96 -2.94
CA PHE A 92 6.31 5.81 -1.48
C PHE A 92 5.06 5.11 -0.97
N TYR A 93 3.86 5.53 -1.40
CA TYR A 93 2.63 4.90 -0.93
C TYR A 93 2.43 3.48 -1.43
N TYR A 94 2.89 3.14 -2.65
CA TYR A 94 2.98 1.73 -3.06
C TYR A 94 3.87 0.90 -2.13
N PHE A 95 5.08 1.39 -1.85
CA PHE A 95 5.97 0.74 -0.89
C PHE A 95 5.32 0.59 0.50
N PHE A 96 4.71 1.67 1.01
CA PHE A 96 4.04 1.72 2.31
C PHE A 96 2.93 0.67 2.44
N PHE A 97 2.03 0.61 1.45
CA PHE A 97 0.89 -0.31 1.49
C PHE A 97 1.34 -1.77 1.28
N TYR A 98 2.34 -2.04 0.43
CA TYR A 98 2.91 -3.38 0.32
C TYR A 98 3.62 -3.83 1.59
N GLN A 99 4.40 -2.95 2.23
CA GLN A 99 5.05 -3.26 3.51
C GLN A 99 4.01 -3.55 4.60
N THR A 100 2.95 -2.74 4.65
CA THR A 100 1.81 -2.90 5.57
C THR A 100 1.12 -4.25 5.34
N PHE A 101 0.84 -4.57 4.07
CA PHE A 101 0.22 -5.84 3.68
C PHE A 101 1.08 -7.01 4.16
N VAL A 102 2.38 -7.03 3.83
CA VAL A 102 3.30 -8.11 4.25
C VAL A 102 3.38 -8.25 5.78
N LYS A 103 3.36 -7.13 6.52
CA LYS A 103 3.47 -7.12 7.98
C LYS A 103 2.24 -7.68 8.68
N TYR A 104 1.04 -7.38 8.18
CA TYR A 104 -0.22 -7.74 8.84
C TYR A 104 -0.89 -8.98 8.28
N PHE A 105 -0.55 -9.39 7.06
CA PHE A 105 -1.00 -10.67 6.55
C PHE A 105 -0.12 -11.79 7.07
N ASN A 106 -0.72 -12.69 7.87
CA ASN A 106 -0.05 -13.93 8.21
C ASN A 106 0.17 -14.71 6.91
N LYS A 107 1.40 -15.21 6.78
CA LYS A 107 1.85 -16.28 5.89
C LYS A 107 0.75 -17.29 5.50
N ALA A 108 -0.02 -17.81 6.45
CA ALA A 108 -1.09 -18.78 6.18
C ALA A 108 -2.31 -18.21 5.41
N ASN A 109 -2.62 -16.92 5.55
CA ASN A 109 -3.79 -16.27 4.93
C ASN A 109 -3.50 -15.71 3.53
N LEU A 110 -2.22 -15.54 3.17
CA LEU A 110 -1.79 -15.11 1.83
C LEU A 110 -2.21 -16.11 0.73
N GLU A 111 -2.50 -17.36 1.10
CA GLU A 111 -2.88 -18.45 0.18
C GLU A 111 -4.27 -18.27 -0.45
N PHE A 112 -5.16 -17.46 0.15
CA PHE A 112 -6.53 -17.28 -0.34
C PHE A 112 -6.72 -16.06 -1.25
N GLU A 113 -5.66 -15.28 -1.45
CA GLU A 113 -5.80 -13.87 -1.82
C GLU A 113 -4.91 -13.45 -2.99
N TYR A 114 -4.60 -14.37 -3.92
CA TYR A 114 -3.87 -14.05 -5.15
C TYR A 114 -4.55 -12.96 -5.99
N ASN A 115 -5.88 -12.87 -5.93
CA ASN A 115 -6.65 -11.80 -6.58
C ASN A 115 -6.56 -10.44 -5.85
N LEU A 116 -5.96 -10.39 -4.67
CA LEU A 116 -5.88 -9.16 -3.88
C LEU A 116 -4.76 -8.23 -4.27
N ILE A 117 -3.75 -8.72 -4.94
CA ILE A 117 -2.74 -7.86 -5.52
C ILE A 117 -2.74 -8.24 -6.97
N ASP A 118 -2.93 -7.26 -7.86
CA ASP A 118 -2.99 -7.46 -9.31
C ASP A 118 -1.59 -7.82 -9.85
N LEU A 119 -1.10 -8.97 -9.38
CA LEU A 119 0.16 -9.61 -9.73
C LEU A 119 -0.28 -10.90 -10.41
N SER A 120 -0.47 -10.85 -11.72
CA SER A 120 -0.80 -12.01 -12.52
C SER A 120 0.25 -13.11 -12.27
N ILE A 121 -0.15 -14.19 -11.60
CA ILE A 121 0.64 -15.42 -11.53
C ILE A 121 0.00 -16.38 -12.52
N ASP A 122 0.76 -16.82 -13.52
CA ASP A 122 0.30 -17.81 -14.48
C ASP A 122 0.04 -19.13 -13.75
N ASP A 123 -1.22 -19.55 -13.71
CA ASP A 123 -1.65 -20.72 -12.96
C ASP A 123 -1.19 -22.05 -13.60
N SER A 124 -0.72 -22.01 -14.85
CA SER A 124 -0.43 -23.20 -15.67
C SER A 124 0.84 -23.97 -15.28
N ASN A 125 1.79 -23.33 -14.60
CA ASN A 125 3.14 -23.86 -14.38
C ASN A 125 3.44 -24.36 -12.96
N TYR A 126 2.47 -24.34 -12.04
CA TYR A 126 2.75 -24.58 -10.61
C TYR A 126 2.01 -25.78 -10.05
N SER A 127 2.80 -26.72 -9.55
CA SER A 127 2.36 -28.07 -9.15
C SER A 127 1.72 -28.14 -7.76
N GLY A 128 1.88 -27.11 -6.90
CA GLY A 128 1.35 -27.14 -5.54
C GLY A 128 1.13 -25.77 -4.87
N ARG A 129 0.25 -25.75 -3.86
CA ARG A 129 -0.14 -24.52 -3.11
C ARG A 129 1.04 -23.79 -2.46
N LYS A 130 2.01 -24.54 -1.90
CA LYS A 130 3.22 -23.96 -1.27
C LYS A 130 4.08 -23.19 -2.27
N GLU A 131 4.19 -23.70 -3.49
CA GLU A 131 4.98 -23.09 -4.57
C GLU A 131 4.36 -21.77 -5.03
N LYS A 132 3.04 -21.77 -5.30
CA LYS A 132 2.29 -20.55 -5.67
C LYS A 132 2.44 -19.45 -4.62
N ARG A 133 2.38 -19.81 -3.33
CA ARG A 133 2.57 -18.85 -2.23
C ARG A 133 3.98 -18.27 -2.20
N LYS A 134 5.01 -19.09 -2.35
CA LYS A 134 6.40 -18.62 -2.38
C LYS A 134 6.60 -17.61 -3.51
N ILE A 135 6.02 -17.87 -4.68
CA ILE A 135 6.13 -17.00 -5.86
C ILE A 135 5.37 -15.69 -5.65
N PHE A 136 4.18 -15.75 -5.06
CA PHE A 136 3.47 -14.54 -4.66
C PHE A 136 4.28 -13.69 -3.68
N GLU A 137 4.88 -14.30 -2.65
CA GLU A 137 5.75 -13.61 -1.70
C GLU A 137 6.97 -12.98 -2.41
N ILE A 138 7.56 -13.67 -3.37
CA ILE A 138 8.67 -13.15 -4.19
C ILE A 138 8.22 -11.94 -5.01
N ASN A 139 7.10 -12.06 -5.75
CA ASN A 139 6.58 -11.01 -6.61
C ASN A 139 6.18 -9.77 -5.82
N LEU A 140 5.51 -9.96 -4.68
CA LEU A 140 5.13 -8.88 -3.77
C LEU A 140 6.36 -8.16 -3.20
N ASN A 141 7.37 -8.91 -2.74
CA ASN A 141 8.60 -8.30 -2.25
C ASN A 141 9.39 -7.60 -3.35
N ASN A 142 9.39 -8.14 -4.57
CA ASN A 142 9.99 -7.49 -5.73
C ASN A 142 9.29 -6.15 -6.04
N ALA A 143 7.96 -6.15 -6.15
CA ALA A 143 7.18 -4.93 -6.36
C ALA A 143 7.43 -3.90 -5.25
N LYS A 144 7.41 -4.33 -3.98
CA LYS A 144 7.73 -3.49 -2.83
C LYS A 144 9.11 -2.82 -2.96
N ARG A 145 10.15 -3.60 -3.30
CA ARG A 145 11.52 -3.08 -3.48
C ARG A 145 11.61 -2.12 -4.66
N GLN A 146 11.00 -2.43 -5.79
CA GLN A 146 10.99 -1.55 -6.96
C GLN A 146 10.38 -0.18 -6.63
N HIS A 147 9.27 -0.15 -5.92
CA HIS A 147 8.66 1.12 -5.48
C HIS A 147 9.50 1.85 -4.44
N TYR A 148 10.17 1.14 -3.52
CA TYR A 148 11.11 1.75 -2.59
C TYR A 148 12.28 2.43 -3.31
N TYR A 149 12.91 1.76 -4.29
CA TYR A 149 14.01 2.34 -5.05
C TYR A 149 13.55 3.51 -5.91
N ARG A 150 12.41 3.41 -6.61
CA ARG A 150 11.84 4.55 -7.36
C ARG A 150 11.53 5.76 -6.48
N PHE A 151 11.09 5.53 -5.24
CA PHE A 151 10.93 6.58 -4.25
C PHE A 151 12.30 7.18 -3.90
N LEU A 152 13.26 6.34 -3.52
CA LEU A 152 14.58 6.77 -3.05
C LEU A 152 15.36 7.54 -4.12
N ASP A 153 15.31 7.10 -5.39
CA ASP A 153 16.02 7.69 -6.52
C ASP A 153 15.75 9.18 -6.67
N HIS A 154 14.51 9.60 -6.39
CA HIS A 154 14.12 11.01 -6.42
C HIS A 154 14.20 11.66 -5.03
N PHE A 155 13.81 10.95 -3.98
CA PHE A 155 13.77 11.49 -2.62
C PHE A 155 15.14 11.94 -2.12
N GLN A 156 16.21 11.25 -2.52
CA GLN A 156 17.58 11.61 -2.15
C GLN A 156 18.04 12.98 -2.67
N THR A 157 17.31 13.57 -3.61
CA THR A 157 17.59 14.92 -4.13
C THR A 157 16.98 16.04 -3.27
N LYS A 158 16.16 15.69 -2.27
CA LYS A 158 15.51 16.65 -1.39
C LYS A 158 16.43 17.13 -0.26
N PRO A 159 16.27 18.38 0.22
CA PRO A 159 16.95 18.82 1.42
C PRO A 159 16.65 17.89 2.60
N ASP A 160 17.66 17.67 3.45
CA ASP A 160 17.56 16.86 4.67
C ASP A 160 17.01 15.43 4.48
N TYR A 161 17.09 14.88 3.26
CA TYR A 161 16.43 13.62 2.92
C TYR A 161 16.84 12.47 3.85
N ASN A 162 18.10 12.40 4.29
CA ASN A 162 18.58 11.33 5.19
C ASN A 162 17.80 11.32 6.51
N LEU A 163 17.63 12.50 7.13
CA LEU A 163 16.91 12.65 8.39
C LEU A 163 15.43 12.29 8.22
N ILE A 164 14.82 12.77 7.14
CA ILE A 164 13.40 12.53 6.86
C ILE A 164 13.16 11.05 6.49
N LEU A 165 14.06 10.45 5.70
CA LEU A 165 14.01 9.04 5.34
C LEU A 165 14.04 8.15 6.58
N ILE A 166 14.95 8.42 7.52
CA ILE A 166 15.04 7.69 8.78
C ILE A 166 13.71 7.82 9.57
N LYS A 167 13.13 9.02 9.65
CA LYS A 167 11.84 9.25 10.31
C LYS A 167 10.71 8.45 9.65
N LEU A 168 10.61 8.50 8.32
CA LEU A 168 9.61 7.76 7.54
C LEU A 168 9.78 6.24 7.74
N LEU A 169 10.99 5.71 7.57
CA LEU A 169 11.25 4.27 7.66
C LEU A 169 11.03 3.73 9.08
N ARG A 170 11.44 4.46 10.13
CA ARG A 170 11.16 4.08 11.53
C ARG A 170 9.66 3.99 11.82
N LYS A 171 8.84 4.82 11.17
CA LYS A 171 7.38 4.75 11.32
C LYS A 171 6.76 3.61 10.52
N VAL A 172 7.27 3.33 9.32
CA VAL A 172 6.65 2.40 8.37
C VAL A 172 7.03 0.95 8.62
N LEU A 173 8.31 0.66 8.91
CA LEU A 173 8.81 -0.70 9.14
C LEU A 173 8.25 -1.32 10.44
#